data_AF-A0A834P3V6-F1
#
_entry.id   AF-A0A834P3V6-F1
#
_cell.length_a   1.000
_cell.length_b   1.000
_cell.length_c   1.000
_cell.angle_alpha   90.00
_cell.angle_beta   90.00
_cell.angle_gamma   90.00
#
_symmetry.space_group_name_H-M   'P 1'
#
loop_
_entity.id
_entity.type
_entity.pdbx_description
1 polymer ?
#
loop_
_entity_poly.entity_id
_entity_poly.type
_entity_poly.pdbx_seq_one_letter_code
_entity_poly.pdbx_strand_id
1 'polypeptide(L)'
;MATSNVKLEKCEVCSANKAKYTCPKCEVRTCCLICVNIHKKELECDGIRDRMKFKPLSSFTDLDLLNDYRLLEEVGRSVDKFKKNPLKKCTRNIDLPVHLNRLRIGVYNRKVNFHFMPQHFTKHKKNTTFLKWKTNELFWRIEWLFPQADNIIQVTERALETVRLSTLLEQVLYPLNAMEEKSDIEKLNLKLSLNDKLQFYQAADLNGLKVLLKAEKITKSDIRFHELDITLTLKENLENKTIIEFPTLYVVLKDHVDMYEIIDTDDEEIYPKKNCGQKRRWSYIDKDKGELQDINKPVNYFFNTTSIESDDEELDIANNIEQNTEDKTRKCSFNIPNYDELIKTNYK
;
A
#
# COMPACT_ATOMS: atom_id res chain seq x y z
N MET A 1 24.45 -48.80 13.49
CA MET A 1 24.45 -48.93 14.96
C MET A 1 23.44 -47.95 15.51
N ALA A 2 22.31 -48.42 16.05
CA ALA A 2 21.32 -47.56 16.67
C ALA A 2 21.91 -47.03 17.99
N THR A 3 22.23 -45.74 18.05
CA THR A 3 22.59 -45.09 19.31
C THR A 3 21.38 -45.16 20.23
N SER A 4 21.47 -45.95 21.29
CA SER A 4 20.49 -45.98 22.38
C SER A 4 20.36 -44.58 22.97
N ASN A 5 19.33 -43.86 22.53
CA ASN A 5 19.04 -42.52 22.99
C ASN A 5 18.48 -42.63 24.42
N VAL A 6 19.37 -42.57 25.42
CA VAL A 6 19.01 -42.63 26.84
C VAL A 6 18.24 -41.36 27.18
N LYS A 7 16.92 -41.42 27.03
CA LYS A 7 16.02 -40.31 27.39
C LYS A 7 16.08 -40.11 28.90
N LEU A 8 16.49 -38.93 29.35
CA LEU A 8 16.45 -38.58 30.76
C LEU A 8 14.99 -38.64 31.26
N GLU A 9 14.75 -39.48 32.26
CA GLU A 9 13.41 -39.74 32.80
C GLU A 9 12.91 -38.62 33.71
N LYS A 10 13.82 -37.82 34.26
CA LYS A 10 13.53 -36.73 35.22
C LYS A 10 13.59 -35.36 34.56
N CYS A 11 12.87 -34.40 35.12
CA CYS A 11 12.89 -32.99 34.72
C CYS A 11 14.26 -32.36 34.99
N GLU A 12 14.86 -31.70 34.00
CA GLU A 12 16.17 -31.06 34.13
C GLU A 12 16.13 -29.80 35.00
N VAL A 13 14.98 -29.14 35.11
CA VAL A 13 14.82 -27.90 35.89
C VAL A 13 14.59 -28.16 37.38
N CYS A 14 13.76 -29.16 37.73
CA CYS A 14 13.38 -29.40 39.12
C CYS A 14 13.91 -30.73 39.69
N SER A 15 14.39 -31.66 38.86
CA SER A 15 14.91 -32.99 39.22
C SER A 15 14.00 -33.89 40.08
N ALA A 16 12.83 -33.42 40.51
CA ALA A 16 11.91 -34.11 41.42
C ALA A 16 10.90 -34.99 40.67
N ASN A 17 10.37 -34.48 39.55
CA ASN A 17 9.29 -35.12 38.80
C ASN A 17 9.80 -35.72 37.49
N LYS A 18 9.08 -36.73 36.99
CA LYS A 18 9.33 -37.31 35.66
C LYS A 18 9.11 -36.27 34.57
N ALA A 19 10.00 -36.21 33.58
CA ALA A 19 9.88 -35.29 32.46
C ALA A 19 8.73 -35.70 31.52
N LYS A 20 7.90 -34.74 31.14
CA LYS A 20 6.72 -34.94 30.27
C LYS A 20 6.86 -34.23 28.92
N TYR A 21 7.52 -33.07 28.91
CA TYR A 21 7.67 -32.21 27.74
C TYR A 21 9.14 -32.12 27.34
N THR A 22 9.39 -31.86 26.06
CA THR A 22 10.74 -31.66 25.51
C THR A 22 10.73 -30.41 24.65
N CYS A 23 11.61 -29.46 24.94
CA CYS A 23 11.71 -28.21 24.18
C CYS A 23 12.25 -28.50 22.77
N PRO A 24 11.61 -28.02 21.68
CA PRO A 24 12.05 -28.35 20.33
C PRO A 24 13.27 -27.55 19.86
N LYS A 25 13.71 -26.50 20.60
CA LYS A 25 14.90 -25.69 20.30
C LYS A 25 16.16 -26.26 20.96
N CYS A 26 16.10 -26.45 22.28
CA CYS A 26 17.24 -26.86 23.11
C CYS A 26 17.14 -28.30 23.65
N GLU A 27 16.08 -29.04 23.32
CA GLU A 27 15.86 -30.44 23.71
C GLU A 27 15.74 -30.69 25.24
N VAL A 28 15.73 -29.63 26.05
CA VAL A 28 15.56 -29.67 27.51
C VAL A 28 14.23 -30.31 27.89
N ARG A 29 14.30 -31.28 28.81
CA ARG A 29 13.14 -32.05 29.27
C ARG A 29 12.55 -31.46 30.55
N THR A 30 11.24 -31.18 30.53
CA THR A 30 10.54 -30.50 31.63
C THR A 30 9.27 -31.26 32.07
N CYS A 31 8.84 -31.13 33.32
CA CYS A 31 7.67 -31.84 33.85
C CYS A 31 6.35 -31.04 33.80
N CYS A 32 6.42 -29.71 33.83
CA CYS A 32 5.25 -28.83 33.91
C CYS A 32 5.54 -27.45 33.29
N LEU A 33 4.48 -26.64 33.10
CA LEU A 33 4.56 -25.31 32.50
C LEU A 33 5.50 -24.36 33.25
N ILE A 34 5.56 -24.46 34.59
CA ILE A 34 6.46 -23.65 35.42
C ILE A 34 7.92 -23.93 35.03
N CYS A 35 8.31 -25.21 34.94
CA CYS A 35 9.65 -25.60 34.49
C CYS A 35 9.90 -25.22 33.02
N VAL A 36 8.88 -25.24 32.16
CA VAL A 36 8.99 -24.72 30.79
C VAL A 36 9.34 -23.23 30.81
N ASN A 37 8.65 -22.42 31.61
CA ASN A 37 8.90 -20.98 31.66
C ASN A 37 10.24 -20.63 32.30
N ILE A 38 10.64 -21.38 33.35
CA ILE A 38 11.94 -21.20 34.01
C ILE A 38 13.07 -21.44 33.02
N HIS A 39 13.11 -22.58 32.32
CA HIS A 39 14.22 -22.82 31.37
C HIS A 39 14.20 -21.82 30.20
N LYS A 40 13.02 -21.40 29.72
CA LYS A 40 12.94 -20.38 28.67
C LYS A 40 13.55 -19.05 29.12
N LYS A 41 13.38 -18.70 30.38
CA LYS A 41 13.94 -17.48 30.97
C LYS A 41 15.43 -17.60 31.27
N GLU A 42 15.87 -18.73 31.82
CA GLU A 42 17.26 -18.95 32.23
C GLU A 42 18.19 -19.23 31.04
N LEU A 43 17.70 -19.94 30.02
CA LEU A 43 18.46 -20.29 28.81
C LEU A 43 18.17 -19.36 27.63
N GLU A 44 17.42 -18.28 27.84
CA GLU A 44 16.99 -17.34 26.80
C GLU A 44 16.45 -18.07 25.55
N CYS A 45 15.54 -19.02 25.79
CA CYS A 45 15.05 -19.94 24.78
C CYS A 45 13.63 -19.59 24.34
N ASP A 46 13.44 -19.26 23.06
CA ASP A 46 12.11 -18.98 22.48
C ASP A 46 11.19 -20.21 22.49
N GLY A 47 11.78 -21.41 22.50
CA GLY A 47 11.07 -22.68 22.39
C GLY A 47 10.57 -22.99 20.98
N ILE A 48 11.09 -22.31 19.96
CA ILE A 48 10.83 -22.58 18.54
C ILE A 48 11.99 -23.39 17.98
N ARG A 49 11.69 -24.52 17.31
CA ARG A 49 12.70 -25.36 16.66
C ARG A 49 13.51 -24.53 15.67
N ASP A 50 14.84 -24.60 15.78
CA ASP A 50 15.70 -24.05 14.74
C ASP A 50 15.68 -24.98 13.52
N ARG A 51 15.06 -24.51 12.44
CA ARG A 51 14.95 -25.25 11.18
C ARG A 51 16.23 -25.20 10.35
N MET A 52 17.15 -24.28 10.66
CA MET A 52 18.34 -23.99 9.84
C MET A 52 19.63 -24.43 10.52
N LYS A 53 19.53 -25.30 11.54
CA LYS A 53 20.68 -25.79 12.29
C LYS A 53 21.62 -26.57 11.37
N PHE A 54 22.88 -26.16 11.33
CA PHE A 54 23.91 -26.85 10.55
C PHE A 54 24.04 -28.32 10.98
N LYS A 55 24.10 -29.21 9.99
CA LYS A 55 24.39 -30.63 10.17
C LYS A 55 25.57 -31.04 9.29
N PRO A 56 26.61 -31.68 9.87
CA PRO A 56 27.70 -32.19 9.07
C PRO A 56 27.23 -33.34 8.19
N LEU A 57 27.83 -33.46 7.00
CA LEU A 57 27.46 -34.44 5.97
C LEU A 57 27.45 -35.89 6.48
N SER A 58 28.35 -36.21 7.42
CA SER A 58 28.44 -37.52 8.05
C SER A 58 27.21 -37.92 8.87
N SER A 59 26.44 -36.94 9.35
CA SER A 59 25.21 -37.13 10.15
C SER A 59 23.95 -36.73 9.38
N PHE A 60 24.08 -36.37 8.11
CA PHE A 60 22.97 -35.95 7.28
C PHE A 60 22.09 -37.16 6.95
N THR A 61 20.80 -37.04 7.25
CA THR A 61 19.82 -38.12 7.02
C THR A 61 18.74 -37.67 6.06
N ASP A 62 18.01 -38.62 5.45
CA ASP A 62 16.90 -38.32 4.54
C ASP A 62 15.80 -37.47 5.22
N LEU A 63 15.65 -37.59 6.54
CA LEU A 63 14.73 -36.74 7.32
C LEU A 63 15.16 -35.27 7.34
N ASP A 64 16.46 -35.00 7.27
CA ASP A 64 17.00 -33.64 7.22
C ASP A 64 16.78 -33.02 5.85
N LEU A 65 16.99 -33.80 4.78
CA LEU A 65 16.63 -33.39 3.43
C LEU A 65 15.14 -33.05 3.32
N LEU A 66 14.25 -33.86 3.89
CA LEU A 66 12.81 -33.59 3.91
C LEU A 66 12.45 -32.32 4.70
N ASN A 67 13.14 -32.05 5.81
CA ASN A 67 12.95 -30.82 6.56
C ASN A 67 13.34 -29.59 5.74
N ASP A 68 14.47 -29.65 5.04
CA ASP A 68 14.96 -28.57 4.18
C ASP A 68 14.03 -28.33 2.98
N TYR A 69 13.58 -29.42 2.34
CA TYR A 69 12.59 -29.34 1.26
C TYR A 69 11.30 -28.63 1.71
N ARG A 70 10.75 -29.02 2.86
CA ARG A 70 9.54 -28.39 3.43
C ARG A 70 9.77 -26.92 3.79
N LEU A 71 10.95 -26.58 4.30
CA LEU A 71 11.31 -25.20 4.59
C LEU A 71 11.31 -24.36 3.30
N LEU A 72 11.96 -24.85 2.24
CA LEU A 72 11.98 -24.18 0.94
C LEU A 72 10.58 -24.05 0.34
N GLU A 73 9.75 -25.08 0.48
CA GLU A 73 8.36 -25.05 0.04
C GLU A 73 7.53 -24.02 0.83
N GLU A 74 7.68 -23.96 2.15
CA GLU A 74 7.02 -22.96 3.01
C GLU A 74 7.43 -21.54 2.61
N VAL A 75 8.73 -21.31 2.39
CA VAL A 75 9.25 -20.03 1.91
C VAL A 75 8.65 -19.70 0.54
N GLY A 76 8.64 -20.65 -0.40
CA GLY A 76 8.02 -20.51 -1.72
C GLY A 76 6.54 -20.13 -1.64
N ARG A 77 5.76 -20.88 -0.86
CA ARG A 77 4.33 -20.61 -0.58
C ARG A 77 4.14 -19.23 0.05
N SER A 78 5.00 -18.81 0.97
CA SER A 78 4.91 -17.49 1.59
C SER A 78 5.13 -16.37 0.56
N VAL A 79 6.15 -16.50 -0.29
CA VAL A 79 6.46 -15.55 -1.36
C VAL A 79 5.32 -15.50 -2.37
N ASP A 80 4.78 -16.65 -2.77
CA ASP A 80 3.68 -16.71 -3.73
C ASP A 80 2.38 -16.18 -3.15
N LYS A 81 2.10 -16.41 -1.87
CA LYS A 81 1.01 -15.72 -1.15
C LYS A 81 1.22 -14.21 -1.22
N PHE A 82 2.43 -13.72 -0.95
CA PHE A 82 2.72 -12.29 -1.07
C PHE A 82 2.61 -11.73 -2.49
N LYS A 83 2.97 -12.49 -3.53
CA LYS A 83 2.79 -12.10 -4.94
C LYS A 83 1.32 -12.07 -5.33
N LYS A 84 0.54 -13.06 -4.89
CA LYS A 84 -0.90 -13.19 -5.19
C LYS A 84 -1.76 -12.24 -4.37
N ASN A 85 -1.27 -11.76 -3.23
CA ASN A 85 -1.99 -10.82 -2.36
C ASN A 85 -2.42 -9.59 -3.18
N PRO A 86 -3.74 -9.37 -3.38
CA PRO A 86 -4.24 -8.24 -4.16
C PRO A 86 -3.78 -6.91 -3.53
N LEU A 87 -3.61 -6.91 -2.21
CA LEU A 87 -3.10 -5.77 -1.44
C LEU A 87 -1.68 -5.33 -1.86
N LYS A 88 -0.78 -6.26 -2.21
CA LYS A 88 0.57 -5.92 -2.66
C LYS A 88 0.66 -5.70 -4.18
N LYS A 89 -0.33 -6.15 -4.95
CA LYS A 89 -0.41 -5.78 -6.37
C LYS A 89 -0.46 -4.26 -6.52
N CYS A 90 -1.11 -3.53 -5.61
CA CYS A 90 -1.28 -2.06 -5.66
C CYS A 90 0.02 -1.25 -5.61
N THR A 91 1.11 -1.81 -5.08
CA THR A 91 2.45 -1.18 -5.08
C THR A 91 3.17 -1.31 -6.43
N ARG A 92 2.75 -2.27 -7.25
CA ARG A 92 3.10 -2.31 -8.67
C ARG A 92 2.06 -1.44 -9.37
N ASN A 93 2.44 -0.61 -10.33
CA ASN A 93 1.51 0.24 -11.08
C ASN A 93 0.31 -0.58 -11.58
N ILE A 94 -0.80 -0.57 -10.84
CA ILE A 94 -2.08 -1.06 -11.34
C ILE A 94 -2.77 0.16 -11.92
N ASP A 95 -3.24 0.03 -13.15
CA ASP A 95 -4.13 1.00 -13.74
C ASP A 95 -5.29 1.26 -12.79
N LEU A 96 -5.49 2.53 -12.43
CA LEU A 96 -6.58 2.90 -11.54
C LEU A 96 -7.91 2.47 -12.18
N PRO A 97 -8.89 2.00 -11.38
CA PRO A 97 -10.25 1.80 -11.86
C PRO A 97 -10.72 2.98 -12.71
N VAL A 98 -11.48 2.70 -13.78
CA VAL A 98 -11.85 3.71 -14.79
C VAL A 98 -12.44 4.97 -14.16
N HIS A 99 -13.30 4.84 -13.13
CA HIS A 99 -13.90 5.99 -12.45
C HIS A 99 -12.88 6.85 -11.68
N LEU A 100 -11.87 6.24 -11.05
CA LEU A 100 -10.79 6.96 -10.34
C LEU A 100 -9.82 7.60 -11.32
N ASN A 101 -9.55 6.94 -12.46
CA ASN A 101 -8.73 7.56 -13.51
C ASN A 101 -9.45 8.77 -14.13
N ARG A 102 -10.76 8.67 -14.35
CA ARG A 102 -11.60 9.80 -14.79
C ARG A 102 -11.58 10.93 -13.77
N LEU A 103 -11.71 10.62 -12.48
CA LEU A 103 -11.58 11.60 -11.41
C LEU A 103 -10.21 12.30 -11.49
N ARG A 104 -9.12 11.53 -11.57
CA ARG A 104 -7.76 12.07 -11.71
C ARG A 104 -7.62 13.02 -12.90
N ILE A 105 -8.13 12.64 -14.06
CA ILE A 105 -8.10 13.47 -15.27
C ILE A 105 -8.96 14.73 -15.07
N GLY A 106 -10.15 14.60 -14.50
CA GLY A 106 -11.03 15.74 -14.20
C GLY A 106 -10.38 16.74 -13.25
N VAL A 107 -9.66 16.26 -12.24
CA VAL A 107 -8.91 17.09 -11.29
C VAL A 107 -7.69 17.73 -11.95
N TYR A 108 -6.97 16.99 -12.80
CA TYR A 108 -5.83 17.51 -13.56
C TYR A 108 -6.25 18.64 -14.52
N ASN A 109 -7.42 18.53 -15.15
CA ASN A 109 -7.97 19.60 -16.00
C ASN A 109 -8.25 20.90 -15.23
N ARG A 110 -8.33 20.85 -13.90
CA ARG A 110 -8.47 22.00 -13.00
C ARG A 110 -7.12 22.49 -12.45
N LYS A 111 -6.02 21.99 -13.01
CA LYS A 111 -4.62 22.24 -12.59
C LYS A 111 -4.32 21.90 -11.13
N VAL A 112 -5.02 20.93 -10.56
CA VAL A 112 -4.74 20.44 -9.20
C VAL A 112 -3.90 19.18 -9.28
N ASN A 113 -2.79 19.15 -8.54
CA ASN A 113 -1.89 18.00 -8.48
C ASN A 113 -2.45 16.93 -7.55
N PHE A 114 -3.25 16.03 -8.10
CA PHE A 114 -4.00 15.04 -7.33
C PHE A 114 -3.35 13.66 -7.30
N HIS A 115 -3.19 13.13 -6.10
CA HIS A 115 -2.60 11.83 -5.86
C HIS A 115 -3.48 10.95 -4.96
N PHE A 116 -3.71 9.72 -5.41
CA PHE A 116 -4.26 8.69 -4.55
C PHE A 116 -3.17 8.08 -3.68
N MET A 117 -3.55 7.83 -2.44
CA MET A 117 -2.85 7.01 -1.47
C MET A 117 -3.19 5.53 -1.72
N PRO A 118 -2.32 4.58 -1.34
CA PRO A 118 -2.63 3.17 -1.50
C PRO A 118 -3.89 2.75 -0.73
N GLN A 119 -4.61 1.76 -1.26
CA GLN A 119 -5.92 1.32 -0.75
C GLN A 119 -5.94 0.90 0.73
N HIS A 120 -4.77 0.57 1.29
CA HIS A 120 -4.62 0.14 2.68
C HIS A 120 -4.74 1.27 3.69
N PHE A 121 -4.46 2.49 3.25
CA PHE A 121 -4.42 3.62 4.14
C PHE A 121 -5.83 4.07 4.54
N THR A 122 -5.96 4.48 5.80
CA THR A 122 -7.21 4.98 6.37
C THR A 122 -7.73 6.19 5.60
N LYS A 123 -6.84 7.08 5.13
CA LYS A 123 -7.22 8.24 4.31
C LYS A 123 -7.89 7.81 2.99
N HIS A 124 -7.33 6.84 2.28
CA HIS A 124 -7.94 6.31 1.04
C HIS A 124 -9.32 5.70 1.31
N LYS A 125 -9.45 4.87 2.36
CA LYS A 125 -10.72 4.23 2.71
C LYS A 125 -11.82 5.22 3.07
N LYS A 126 -11.45 6.35 3.68
CA LYS A 126 -12.36 7.43 4.02
C LYS A 126 -12.72 8.30 2.81
N ASN A 127 -12.00 8.21 1.70
CA ASN A 127 -12.19 9.14 0.60
C ASN A 127 -13.59 8.97 -0.04
N THR A 128 -14.34 10.06 -0.07
CA THR A 128 -15.66 10.16 -0.72
C THR A 128 -15.66 11.14 -1.89
N THR A 129 -14.49 11.64 -2.33
CA THR A 129 -14.37 12.54 -3.49
C THR A 129 -14.78 11.81 -4.76
N PHE A 130 -15.65 12.42 -5.57
CA PHE A 130 -16.03 11.84 -6.86
C PHE A 130 -16.36 12.91 -7.89
N LEU A 131 -16.23 12.53 -9.16
CA LEU A 131 -16.56 13.37 -10.31
C LEU A 131 -17.89 12.92 -10.90
N LYS A 132 -18.86 13.82 -10.97
CA LYS A 132 -20.13 13.58 -11.67
C LYS A 132 -19.93 13.86 -13.15
N TRP A 133 -19.70 12.79 -13.92
CA TRP A 133 -19.30 12.88 -15.33
C TRP A 133 -20.29 13.65 -16.23
N LYS A 134 -21.61 13.51 -16.00
CA LYS A 134 -22.64 14.16 -16.83
C LYS A 134 -22.59 15.68 -16.76
N THR A 135 -22.34 16.22 -15.56
CA THR A 135 -22.28 17.66 -15.31
C THR A 135 -20.84 18.18 -15.26
N ASN A 136 -19.86 17.28 -15.33
CA ASN A 136 -18.44 17.55 -15.08
C ASN A 136 -18.22 18.31 -13.75
N GLU A 137 -19.04 18.06 -12.74
CA GLU A 137 -18.92 18.67 -11.42
C GLU A 137 -18.12 17.78 -10.49
N LEU A 138 -17.23 18.41 -9.71
CA LEU A 138 -16.38 17.73 -8.77
C LEU A 138 -16.89 17.96 -7.34
N PHE A 139 -17.13 16.85 -6.64
CA PHE A 139 -17.51 16.86 -5.24
C PHE A 139 -16.30 16.42 -4.41
N TRP A 140 -15.86 17.32 -3.54
CA TRP A 140 -14.76 17.09 -2.63
C TRP A 140 -15.26 16.60 -1.28
N ARG A 141 -14.54 15.63 -0.71
CA ARG A 141 -14.48 15.44 0.74
C ARG A 141 -13.52 16.48 1.29
N ILE A 142 -13.85 17.14 2.39
CA ILE A 142 -12.97 18.10 3.06
C ILE A 142 -12.93 17.75 4.53
N GLU A 143 -11.73 17.68 5.10
CA GLU A 143 -11.54 17.57 6.55
C GLU A 143 -11.10 18.93 7.09
N TRP A 144 -11.92 19.50 7.97
CA TRP A 144 -11.69 20.77 8.65
C TRP A 144 -11.12 20.49 10.03
N LEU A 145 -9.91 20.95 10.30
CA LEU A 145 -9.21 20.78 11.55
C LEU A 145 -9.21 22.12 12.30
N PHE A 146 -9.60 22.10 13.56
CA PHE A 146 -9.63 23.25 14.46
C PHE A 146 -8.57 23.07 15.57
N PRO A 147 -7.34 23.56 15.38
CA PRO A 147 -6.24 23.29 16.31
C PRO A 147 -6.49 23.80 17.73
N GLN A 148 -7.07 25.00 17.85
CA GLN A 148 -7.32 25.68 19.13
C GLN A 148 -8.54 25.12 19.89
N ALA A 149 -9.39 24.32 19.24
CA ALA A 149 -10.47 23.59 19.89
C ALA A 149 -10.13 22.10 19.97
N ASP A 150 -9.09 21.73 20.73
CA ASP A 150 -8.68 20.35 20.97
C ASP A 150 -8.40 19.51 19.69
N ASN A 151 -7.98 20.14 18.59
CA ASN A 151 -7.83 19.49 17.28
C ASN A 151 -9.09 18.75 16.79
N ILE A 152 -10.27 19.35 17.00
CA ILE A 152 -11.52 18.81 16.46
C ILE A 152 -11.43 18.71 14.93
N ILE A 153 -11.88 17.58 14.40
CA ILE A 153 -11.98 17.34 12.96
C ILE A 153 -13.47 17.29 12.60
N GLN A 154 -13.91 18.23 11.76
CA GLN A 154 -15.20 18.16 11.09
C GLN A 154 -15.02 17.72 9.63
N VAL A 155 -16.02 17.02 9.08
CA VAL A 155 -15.95 16.45 7.73
C VAL A 155 -17.12 16.93 6.89
N THR A 156 -16.81 17.52 5.73
CA THR A 156 -17.79 17.80 4.68
C THR A 156 -17.62 16.75 3.59
N GLU A 157 -18.59 15.86 3.41
CA GLU A 157 -18.44 14.74 2.46
C GLU A 157 -18.67 15.11 1.00
N ARG A 158 -19.48 16.14 0.74
CA ARG A 158 -19.95 16.54 -0.60
C ARG A 158 -19.87 18.04 -0.82
N ALA A 159 -18.66 18.60 -0.68
CA ALA A 159 -18.42 20.00 -1.02
C ALA A 159 -18.32 20.17 -2.54
N LEU A 160 -19.19 20.99 -3.12
CA LEU A 160 -19.13 21.31 -4.54
C LEU A 160 -18.03 22.35 -4.81
N GLU A 161 -17.22 22.14 -5.83
CA GLU A 161 -16.05 22.99 -6.10
C GLU A 161 -16.36 24.45 -6.48
N THR A 162 -17.56 24.72 -7.00
CA THR A 162 -18.00 26.06 -7.41
C THR A 162 -18.45 26.91 -6.23
N VAL A 163 -18.63 26.30 -5.06
CA VAL A 163 -19.04 26.99 -3.84
C VAL A 163 -17.85 27.78 -3.29
N ARG A 164 -18.14 28.96 -2.73
CA ARG A 164 -17.15 29.80 -2.04
C ARG A 164 -16.67 29.13 -0.77
N LEU A 165 -15.39 29.35 -0.46
CA LEU A 165 -14.82 28.80 0.76
C LEU A 165 -15.51 29.35 2.01
N SER A 166 -15.95 30.62 1.98
CA SER A 166 -16.75 31.26 3.03
C SER A 166 -18.02 30.47 3.38
N THR A 167 -18.80 30.08 2.36
CA THR A 167 -20.07 29.36 2.55
C THR A 167 -19.83 27.96 3.11
N LEU A 168 -18.78 27.27 2.66
CA LEU A 168 -18.41 25.96 3.22
C LEU A 168 -17.93 26.09 4.67
N LEU A 169 -17.19 27.15 4.99
CA LEU A 169 -16.72 27.43 6.34
C LEU A 169 -17.89 27.78 7.29
N GLU A 170 -18.84 28.61 6.85
CA GLU A 170 -20.05 28.92 7.61
C GLU A 170 -20.88 27.66 7.92
N GLN A 171 -21.00 26.73 6.98
CA GLN A 171 -21.72 25.46 7.19
C GLN A 171 -21.08 24.60 8.30
N VAL A 172 -19.77 24.69 8.46
CA VAL A 172 -18.98 23.93 9.44
C VAL A 172 -18.97 24.65 10.80
N LEU A 173 -18.90 25.99 10.80
CA LEU A 173 -18.94 26.81 12.01
C LEU A 173 -20.34 26.85 12.64
N TYR A 174 -21.39 26.81 11.83
CA TYR A 174 -22.79 26.87 12.27
C TYR A 174 -23.62 25.66 11.80
N PRO A 175 -23.33 24.43 12.26
CA PRO A 175 -24.02 23.20 11.84
C PRO A 175 -25.52 23.14 12.22
N LEU A 176 -25.99 24.08 13.05
CA LEU A 176 -27.39 24.21 13.46
C LEU A 176 -28.25 24.96 12.44
N ASN A 177 -27.65 25.82 11.61
CA ASN A 177 -28.37 26.64 10.64
C ASN A 177 -28.69 25.88 9.34
N ALA A 178 -28.00 24.77 9.08
CA ALA A 178 -28.31 23.85 7.99
C ALA A 178 -29.51 22.95 8.37
N MET A 179 -30.73 23.39 8.03
CA MET A 179 -31.97 22.58 7.97
C MET A 179 -31.73 21.23 7.25
N GLU A 180 -32.30 20.07 7.56
CA GLU A 180 -33.48 19.64 8.33
C GLU A 180 -33.25 18.18 8.78
N GLU A 181 -33.60 17.87 10.04
CA GLU A 181 -34.25 16.64 10.55
C GLU A 181 -33.88 16.40 12.02
N LYS A 182 -34.85 16.71 12.88
CA LYS A 182 -34.81 16.63 14.35
C LYS A 182 -35.17 15.23 14.84
N SER A 183 -34.54 14.17 14.34
CA SER A 183 -34.90 12.80 14.76
C SER A 183 -34.00 12.22 15.85
N ASP A 184 -32.76 12.70 15.98
CA ASP A 184 -31.79 12.10 16.91
C ASP A 184 -31.27 13.10 17.94
N ILE A 185 -31.80 13.01 19.17
CA ILE A 185 -31.36 13.82 20.33
C ILE A 185 -29.85 13.70 20.55
N GLU A 186 -29.28 12.52 20.31
CA GLU A 186 -27.84 12.28 20.43
C GLU A 186 -27.02 13.08 19.41
N LYS A 187 -27.45 13.15 18.13
CA LYS A 187 -26.77 13.96 17.11
C LYS A 187 -26.86 15.45 17.43
N LEU A 188 -27.99 15.90 17.99
CA LEU A 188 -28.17 17.27 18.43
C LEU A 188 -27.27 17.62 19.61
N ASN A 189 -27.17 16.73 20.61
CA ASN A 189 -26.27 16.92 21.76
C ASN A 189 -24.80 16.96 21.33
N LEU A 190 -24.40 16.11 20.37
CA LEU A 190 -23.05 16.17 19.79
C LEU A 190 -22.81 17.49 19.06
N LYS A 191 -23.77 17.98 18.25
CA LYS A 191 -23.67 19.29 17.58
C LYS A 191 -23.56 20.45 18.58
N LEU A 192 -24.32 20.40 19.67
CA LEU A 192 -24.27 21.42 20.73
C LEU A 192 -22.91 21.43 21.44
N SER A 193 -22.41 20.26 21.83
CA SER A 193 -21.08 20.14 22.43
C SER A 193 -19.97 20.61 21.48
N LEU A 194 -20.11 20.37 20.18
CA LEU A 194 -19.18 20.89 19.17
C LEU A 194 -19.26 22.42 19.05
N ASN A 195 -20.46 23.01 19.09
CA ASN A 195 -20.64 24.46 19.07
C ASN A 195 -19.98 25.14 20.27
N ASP A 196 -20.13 24.57 21.47
CA ASP A 196 -19.49 25.11 22.68
C ASP A 196 -17.97 25.18 22.51
N LYS A 197 -17.37 24.14 21.90
CA LYS A 197 -15.94 24.11 21.62
C LYS A 197 -15.51 25.07 20.51
N LEU A 198 -16.40 25.36 19.56
CA LEU A 198 -16.14 26.27 18.44
C LEU A 198 -16.55 27.72 18.72
N GLN A 199 -17.02 28.04 19.93
CA GLN A 199 -17.52 29.37 20.31
C GLN A 199 -16.52 30.49 20.00
N PHE A 200 -15.22 30.27 20.23
CA PHE A 200 -14.17 31.26 19.94
C PHE A 200 -14.02 31.54 18.44
N TYR A 201 -14.19 30.52 17.60
CA TYR A 201 -14.15 30.67 16.15
C TYR A 201 -15.41 31.36 15.62
N GLN A 202 -16.56 31.09 16.23
CA GLN A 202 -17.81 31.77 15.92
C GLN A 202 -17.73 33.26 16.26
N ALA A 203 -17.19 33.60 17.44
CA ALA A 203 -17.04 34.99 17.87
C ALA A 203 -16.02 35.80 17.04
N ALA A 204 -15.02 35.13 16.47
CA ALA A 204 -14.02 35.76 15.61
C ALA A 204 -14.58 36.14 14.22
N ASP A 205 -15.72 35.56 13.83
CA ASP A 205 -16.30 35.64 12.49
C ASP A 205 -15.33 35.24 11.36
N LEU A 206 -15.79 35.23 10.10
CA LEU A 206 -14.93 34.92 8.95
C LEU A 206 -13.70 35.83 8.85
N ASN A 207 -13.82 37.08 9.31
CA ASN A 207 -12.75 38.04 9.25
C ASN A 207 -11.64 37.76 10.28
N GLY A 208 -11.92 37.08 11.39
CA GLY A 208 -10.92 36.71 12.39
C GLY A 208 -10.21 35.39 12.10
N LEU A 209 -10.59 34.71 11.02
CA LEU A 209 -10.13 33.37 10.68
C LEU A 209 -9.19 33.39 9.47
N LYS A 210 -8.23 32.46 9.49
CA LYS A 210 -7.43 32.07 8.34
C LYS A 210 -7.63 30.60 8.07
N VAL A 211 -7.73 30.23 6.79
CA VAL A 211 -7.82 28.84 6.36
C VAL A 211 -6.51 28.45 5.72
N LEU A 212 -5.86 27.42 6.25
CA LEU A 212 -4.57 26.93 5.79
C LEU A 212 -4.72 25.51 5.20
N LEU A 213 -4.09 25.24 4.07
CA LEU A 213 -3.98 23.90 3.49
C LEU A 213 -2.57 23.36 3.73
N LYS A 214 -2.43 22.15 4.26
CA LYS A 214 -1.11 21.51 4.42
C LYS A 214 -0.43 21.35 3.05
N ALA A 215 0.82 21.81 2.94
CA ALA A 215 1.59 21.73 1.71
C ALA A 215 2.23 20.33 1.57
N GLU A 216 1.57 19.45 0.83
CA GLU A 216 2.00 18.06 0.64
C GLU A 216 3.13 17.93 -0.40
N LYS A 217 4.04 16.97 -0.21
CA LYS A 217 5.18 16.65 -1.10
C LYS A 217 6.29 17.71 -1.26
N ILE A 218 6.27 18.77 -0.47
CA ILE A 218 7.36 19.76 -0.40
C ILE A 218 8.41 19.30 0.63
N THR A 219 9.65 19.76 0.50
CA THR A 219 10.65 19.60 1.58
C THR A 219 10.12 20.24 2.87
N LYS A 220 10.20 19.53 4.01
CA LYS A 220 9.57 19.92 5.29
C LYS A 220 8.02 20.11 5.19
N SER A 221 7.33 19.24 4.45
CA SER A 221 5.86 19.26 4.29
C SER A 221 5.04 19.24 5.58
N ASP A 222 5.63 18.84 6.71
CA ASP A 222 4.91 18.76 7.99
C ASP A 222 4.68 20.11 8.67
N ILE A 223 5.47 21.13 8.32
CA ILE A 223 5.44 22.44 8.98
C ILE A 223 4.89 23.53 8.04
N ARG A 224 4.80 23.22 6.75
CA ARG A 224 4.51 24.19 5.70
C ARG A 224 3.05 24.15 5.24
N PHE A 225 2.48 25.33 5.05
CA PHE A 225 1.06 25.51 4.73
C PHE A 225 0.84 26.56 3.64
N HIS A 226 -0.23 26.42 2.87
CA HIS A 226 -0.72 27.44 1.95
C HIS A 226 -1.90 28.17 2.57
N GLU A 227 -1.86 29.49 2.57
CA GLU A 227 -3.03 30.31 2.91
C GLU A 227 -4.09 30.19 1.79
N LEU A 228 -5.35 30.00 2.17
CA LEU A 228 -6.50 30.00 1.28
C LEU A 228 -7.30 31.28 1.47
N ASP A 229 -7.79 31.84 0.37
CA ASP A 229 -8.66 33.01 0.40
C ASP A 229 -10.11 32.57 0.60
N ILE A 230 -10.74 33.09 1.65
CA ILE A 230 -12.12 32.79 2.04
C ILE A 230 -13.12 33.29 0.97
N THR A 231 -12.77 34.34 0.24
CA THR A 231 -13.65 34.98 -0.75
C THR A 231 -13.76 34.18 -2.06
N LEU A 232 -12.71 33.43 -2.40
CA LEU A 232 -12.61 32.66 -3.62
C LEU A 232 -13.37 31.33 -3.55
N THR A 233 -13.62 30.75 -4.73
CA THR A 233 -14.21 29.42 -4.82
C THR A 233 -13.24 28.33 -4.39
N LEU A 234 -13.75 27.17 -4.00
CA LEU A 234 -12.92 26.02 -3.67
C LEU A 234 -12.03 25.62 -4.88
N LYS A 235 -12.57 25.70 -6.10
CA LYS A 235 -11.83 25.42 -7.33
C LYS A 235 -10.60 26.32 -7.50
N GLU A 236 -10.76 27.63 -7.36
CA GLU A 236 -9.65 28.60 -7.52
C GLU A 236 -8.62 28.44 -6.41
N ASN A 237 -9.07 28.23 -5.17
CA ASN A 237 -8.19 28.04 -4.03
C ASN A 237 -7.31 26.79 -4.13
N LEU A 238 -7.79 25.73 -4.78
CA LEU A 238 -7.04 24.48 -4.94
C LEU A 238 -6.19 24.45 -6.21
N GLU A 239 -6.33 25.44 -7.10
CA GLU A 239 -5.56 25.53 -8.34
C GLU A 239 -4.06 25.55 -8.05
N ASN A 240 -3.28 24.78 -8.82
CA ASN A 240 -1.83 24.59 -8.69
C ASN A 240 -1.36 23.99 -7.36
N LYS A 241 -2.27 23.58 -6.47
CA LYS A 241 -1.92 22.95 -5.19
C LYS A 241 -1.88 21.43 -5.30
N THR A 242 -1.08 20.81 -4.43
CA THR A 242 -0.95 19.36 -4.35
C THR A 242 -1.87 18.78 -3.29
N ILE A 243 -2.72 17.84 -3.68
CA ILE A 243 -3.69 17.18 -2.79
C ILE A 243 -3.48 15.67 -2.80
N ILE A 244 -3.39 15.08 -1.61
CA ILE A 244 -3.35 13.63 -1.42
C ILE A 244 -4.72 13.17 -0.91
N GLU A 245 -5.43 12.37 -1.72
CA GLU A 245 -6.81 11.88 -1.53
C GLU A 245 -7.90 12.95 -1.45
N PHE A 246 -7.81 13.83 -0.47
CA PHE A 246 -8.73 14.92 -0.25
C PHE A 246 -8.06 16.03 0.60
N PRO A 247 -8.48 17.29 0.45
CA PRO A 247 -7.89 18.41 1.19
C PRO A 247 -8.18 18.31 2.69
N THR A 248 -7.16 18.64 3.48
CA THR A 248 -7.26 18.82 4.93
C THR A 248 -6.98 20.29 5.23
N LEU A 249 -8.02 21.01 5.65
CA LEU A 249 -8.00 22.45 5.87
C LEU A 249 -7.92 22.74 7.36
N TYR A 250 -6.98 23.59 7.75
CA TYR A 250 -6.78 24.05 9.12
C TYR A 250 -7.46 25.40 9.26
N VAL A 251 -8.39 25.52 10.18
CA VAL A 251 -9.05 26.78 10.51
C VAL A 251 -8.35 27.33 11.75
N VAL A 252 -7.64 28.45 11.59
CA VAL A 252 -6.77 29.03 12.60
C VAL A 252 -7.24 30.46 12.87
N LEU A 253 -7.28 30.85 14.14
CA LEU A 253 -7.52 32.25 14.53
C LEU A 253 -6.32 33.11 14.12
N LYS A 254 -6.56 34.34 13.68
CA LYS A 254 -5.50 35.28 13.24
C LYS A 254 -4.37 35.44 14.26
N ASP A 255 -4.69 35.41 15.56
CA ASP A 255 -3.73 35.57 16.66
C ASP A 255 -2.73 34.40 16.80
N HIS A 256 -3.02 33.26 16.16
CA HIS A 256 -2.22 32.04 16.23
C HIS A 256 -1.57 31.66 14.90
N VAL A 257 -1.58 32.58 13.93
CA VAL A 257 -1.02 32.34 12.59
C VAL A 257 0.49 32.14 12.65
N ASP A 258 1.17 32.82 13.56
CA ASP A 258 2.64 32.77 13.73
C ASP A 258 3.16 31.36 14.07
N MET A 259 2.30 30.43 14.46
CA MET A 259 2.66 29.04 14.71
C MET A 259 2.86 28.22 13.42
N TYR A 260 2.49 28.75 12.26
CA TYR A 260 2.49 28.06 10.97
C TYR A 260 3.43 28.73 9.97
N GLU A 261 4.25 27.94 9.26
CA GLU A 261 5.11 28.44 8.17
C GLU A 261 4.25 28.53 6.89
N ILE A 262 3.75 29.73 6.59
CA ILE A 262 2.98 29.99 5.38
C ILE A 262 3.95 30.17 4.20
N ILE A 263 3.77 29.36 3.16
CA ILE A 263 4.53 29.47 1.91
C ILE A 263 3.75 30.33 0.91
N ASP A 264 4.42 31.29 0.30
CA ASP A 264 3.91 31.99 -0.88
C ASP A 264 4.12 31.15 -2.14
N THR A 265 3.15 31.18 -3.06
CA THR A 265 3.06 30.33 -4.27
C THR A 265 4.29 30.32 -5.19
N ASP A 266 5.24 31.23 -5.00
CA ASP A 266 6.47 31.35 -5.80
C ASP A 266 7.64 30.50 -5.26
N ASP A 267 7.57 29.99 -4.02
CA ASP A 267 8.62 29.18 -3.39
C ASP A 267 8.50 27.67 -3.69
N GLU A 268 7.54 27.27 -4.52
CA GLU A 268 7.28 25.88 -4.96
C GLU A 268 8.40 25.27 -5.84
N GLU A 269 9.43 26.03 -6.21
CA GLU A 269 10.51 25.59 -7.11
C GLU A 269 11.58 24.67 -6.48
N ILE A 270 11.35 24.07 -5.31
CA ILE A 270 12.31 23.14 -4.69
C ILE A 270 11.84 21.69 -4.81
N TYR A 271 11.71 21.21 -6.04
CA TYR A 271 11.77 19.78 -6.32
C TYR A 271 13.24 19.37 -6.51
N PRO A 272 13.77 18.36 -5.80
CA PRO A 272 15.00 17.73 -6.25
C PRO A 272 14.72 17.10 -7.62
N LYS A 273 15.36 17.63 -8.68
CA LYS A 273 15.40 17.00 -10.00
C LYS A 273 15.88 15.55 -9.83
N LYS A 274 14.94 14.61 -9.73
CA LYS A 274 15.26 13.20 -9.94
C LYS A 274 15.60 13.04 -11.41
N ASN A 275 16.89 12.97 -11.70
CA ASN A 275 17.38 12.32 -12.91
C ASN A 275 16.93 10.86 -12.89
N CYS A 276 15.69 10.60 -13.29
CA CYS A 276 15.24 9.27 -13.66
C CYS A 276 15.10 9.26 -15.18
N GLY A 277 16.18 8.90 -15.85
CA GLY A 277 16.15 8.48 -17.25
C GLY A 277 15.34 7.20 -17.37
N GLN A 278 14.02 7.31 -17.47
CA GLN A 278 13.15 6.28 -18.02
C GLN A 278 12.16 6.97 -18.94
N LYS A 279 12.53 7.03 -20.23
CA LYS A 279 11.64 7.40 -21.33
C LYS A 279 10.43 6.46 -21.30
N ARG A 280 9.30 6.88 -20.74
CA ARG A 280 8.01 6.30 -21.09
C ARG A 280 7.59 6.92 -22.41
N ARG A 281 8.00 6.27 -23.50
CA ARG A 281 7.51 6.57 -24.86
C ARG A 281 6.05 6.14 -24.90
N TRP A 282 5.12 7.10 -24.94
CA TRP A 282 3.83 6.88 -25.60
C TRP A 282 4.13 7.02 -27.10
N SER A 283 4.25 5.92 -27.82
CA SER A 283 4.37 5.93 -29.27
C SER A 283 3.04 5.53 -29.88
N TYR A 284 2.43 6.50 -30.56
CA TYR A 284 1.55 6.26 -31.69
C TYR A 284 2.25 5.28 -32.65
N ILE A 285 1.51 4.28 -33.11
CA ILE A 285 1.98 3.30 -34.10
C ILE A 285 2.04 4.01 -35.45
N ASP A 286 3.24 4.16 -36.00
CA ASP A 286 3.45 4.35 -37.44
C ASP A 286 4.39 3.24 -37.93
N LYS A 287 3.99 2.62 -39.04
CA LYS A 287 4.71 1.57 -39.75
C LYS A 287 5.92 2.19 -40.43
N ASP A 288 7.11 1.58 -40.28
CA ASP A 288 7.97 1.29 -41.44
C ASP A 288 9.22 0.47 -41.11
N LYS A 289 9.71 -0.21 -42.15
CA LYS A 289 10.72 -1.28 -42.20
C LYS A 289 12.16 -0.77 -42.03
N GLY A 290 13.03 -1.64 -41.52
CA GLY A 290 14.50 -1.53 -41.68
C GLY A 290 15.29 -2.48 -40.76
N GLU A 291 16.04 -3.41 -41.36
CA GLU A 291 16.98 -4.34 -40.71
C GLU A 291 18.28 -3.63 -40.28
N LEU A 292 18.92 -4.06 -39.17
CA LEU A 292 20.39 -4.11 -39.00
C LEU A 292 20.81 -4.87 -37.73
N GLN A 293 22.04 -5.41 -37.78
CA GLN A 293 22.59 -6.59 -37.11
C GLN A 293 23.24 -6.36 -35.72
N ASP A 294 23.43 -7.47 -35.01
CA ASP A 294 24.02 -7.75 -33.67
C ASP A 294 25.28 -6.96 -33.25
N ILE A 295 25.43 -6.70 -31.93
CA ILE A 295 26.68 -6.98 -31.14
C ILE A 295 26.35 -7.26 -29.65
N ASN A 296 26.91 -8.37 -29.15
CA ASN A 296 26.89 -8.99 -27.81
C ASN A 296 27.03 -8.07 -26.56
N LYS A 297 26.16 -8.28 -25.55
CA LYS A 297 26.38 -7.93 -24.13
C LYS A 297 25.89 -9.05 -23.20
N PRO A 298 26.55 -9.28 -22.04
CA PRO A 298 26.34 -10.47 -21.21
C PRO A 298 24.99 -10.44 -20.48
N VAL A 299 24.25 -11.55 -20.56
CA VAL A 299 22.93 -11.74 -19.93
C VAL A 299 23.10 -12.15 -18.47
N ASN A 300 22.50 -11.36 -17.57
CA ASN A 300 22.46 -11.63 -16.13
C ASN A 300 21.22 -12.49 -15.83
N TYR A 301 21.40 -13.78 -15.54
CA TYR A 301 20.32 -14.74 -15.31
C TYR A 301 19.79 -14.69 -13.88
N PHE A 302 19.16 -13.59 -13.46
CA PHE A 302 18.35 -13.58 -12.24
C PHE A 302 17.24 -12.56 -12.43
N PHE A 303 15.99 -13.04 -12.42
CA PHE A 303 14.73 -12.29 -12.58
C PHE A 303 14.34 -11.90 -14.00
N ASN A 304 13.76 -12.83 -14.76
CA ASN A 304 12.71 -12.53 -15.75
C ASN A 304 11.87 -13.78 -16.04
N THR A 305 10.79 -13.96 -15.29
CA THR A 305 9.69 -14.87 -15.67
C THR A 305 8.46 -14.00 -15.95
N THR A 306 8.41 -13.45 -17.15
CA THR A 306 7.19 -12.99 -17.80
C THR A 306 6.77 -14.06 -18.79
N SER A 307 6.13 -15.11 -18.29
CA SER A 307 5.34 -16.01 -19.12
C SER A 307 3.88 -15.56 -18.96
N ILE A 308 3.42 -14.79 -19.94
CA ILE A 308 2.01 -14.49 -20.15
C ILE A 308 1.51 -15.64 -21.02
N GLU A 309 0.77 -16.58 -20.41
CA GLU A 309 -0.14 -17.47 -21.12
C GLU A 309 -1.51 -16.82 -21.01
N SER A 310 -1.98 -16.26 -22.13
CA SER A 310 -3.34 -15.79 -22.32
C SER A 310 -4.12 -16.91 -23.00
N ASP A 311 -5.00 -17.56 -22.24
CA ASP A 311 -6.08 -18.38 -22.77
C ASP A 311 -7.18 -17.43 -23.26
N ASP A 312 -7.24 -17.21 -24.58
CA ASP A 312 -8.41 -16.61 -25.24
C ASP A 312 -9.25 -17.76 -25.82
N GLU A 313 -10.46 -17.93 -25.28
CA GLU A 313 -11.52 -18.74 -25.87
C GLU A 313 -12.03 -18.05 -27.15
N GLU A 314 -11.89 -18.70 -28.30
CA GLU A 314 -12.45 -18.23 -29.57
C GLU A 314 -13.77 -18.97 -29.89
N LEU A 315 -14.80 -18.18 -30.21
CA LEU A 315 -16.15 -18.59 -30.57
C LEU A 315 -16.21 -19.17 -31.99
N ASP A 316 -16.99 -20.24 -32.15
CA ASP A 316 -17.26 -20.95 -33.40
C ASP A 316 -17.86 -20.07 -34.51
N ILE A 317 -17.19 -20.00 -35.67
CA ILE A 317 -17.85 -19.78 -36.97
C ILE A 317 -17.21 -20.70 -38.01
N ALA A 318 -18.03 -21.61 -38.55
CA ALA A 318 -17.68 -22.55 -39.61
C ALA A 318 -17.46 -21.88 -40.98
N ASN A 319 -16.49 -22.36 -41.75
CA ASN A 319 -16.69 -22.79 -43.15
C ASN A 319 -15.45 -23.50 -43.74
N ASN A 320 -15.73 -24.59 -44.45
CA ASN A 320 -14.82 -25.49 -45.15
C ASN A 320 -13.96 -24.80 -46.22
N ILE A 321 -12.72 -25.28 -46.40
CA ILE A 321 -12.09 -25.62 -47.70
C ILE A 321 -10.85 -26.51 -47.42
N GLU A 322 -10.73 -27.56 -48.22
CA GLU A 322 -9.73 -28.62 -48.19
C GLU A 322 -8.35 -28.22 -48.77
N GLN A 323 -7.35 -29.03 -48.38
CA GLN A 323 -6.16 -29.46 -49.13
C GLN A 323 -4.85 -28.63 -49.13
N ASN A 324 -3.84 -29.28 -48.55
CA ASN A 324 -2.47 -29.52 -49.06
C ASN A 324 -1.27 -28.63 -48.65
N THR A 325 -0.27 -29.36 -48.12
CA THR A 325 1.20 -29.29 -48.34
C THR A 325 2.11 -28.37 -47.50
N GLU A 326 2.98 -29.06 -46.75
CA GLU A 326 4.44 -28.90 -46.61
C GLU A 326 5.07 -27.79 -45.74
N ASP A 327 5.59 -28.25 -44.59
CA ASP A 327 6.94 -28.04 -44.05
C ASP A 327 7.61 -26.65 -44.07
N LYS A 328 7.86 -26.11 -42.86
CA LYS A 328 9.21 -25.97 -42.28
C LYS A 328 9.15 -25.35 -40.88
N THR A 329 9.09 -26.19 -39.85
CA THR A 329 9.41 -25.81 -38.47
C THR A 329 10.91 -25.98 -38.23
N ARG A 330 11.63 -24.89 -37.97
CA ARG A 330 13.02 -24.94 -37.47
C ARG A 330 12.98 -25.36 -35.99
N LYS A 331 13.10 -26.66 -35.74
CA LYS A 331 13.41 -27.22 -34.41
C LYS A 331 14.86 -26.84 -34.04
N CYS A 332 15.05 -26.05 -32.99
CA CYS A 332 16.29 -26.14 -32.20
C CYS A 332 16.10 -27.21 -31.14
N SER A 333 16.82 -28.31 -31.29
CA SER A 333 16.88 -29.44 -30.37
C SER A 333 17.57 -29.06 -29.07
N PHE A 334 16.82 -28.96 -27.97
CA PHE A 334 17.38 -29.11 -26.63
C PHE A 334 17.14 -30.56 -26.19
N ASN A 335 18.19 -31.38 -26.23
CA ASN A 335 18.16 -32.75 -25.76
C ASN A 335 18.48 -32.75 -24.25
N ILE A 336 17.47 -32.97 -23.42
CA ILE A 336 17.65 -33.23 -21.98
C ILE A 336 17.74 -34.75 -21.83
N PRO A 337 18.86 -35.31 -21.32
CA PRO A 337 18.99 -36.75 -21.13
C PRO A 337 17.97 -37.27 -20.11
N ASN A 338 17.45 -38.47 -20.35
CA ASN A 338 16.53 -39.12 -19.44
C ASN A 338 17.27 -39.56 -18.17
N TYR A 339 16.63 -39.39 -17.01
CA TYR A 339 17.20 -39.59 -15.67
C TYR A 339 17.82 -40.98 -15.46
N ASP A 340 17.29 -41.99 -16.14
CA ASP A 340 17.78 -43.38 -16.07
C ASP A 340 19.17 -43.59 -16.70
N GLU A 341 19.64 -42.67 -17.54
CA GLU A 341 20.97 -42.74 -18.17
C GLU A 341 22.09 -42.25 -17.25
N LEU A 342 21.76 -41.40 -16.26
CA LEU A 342 22.73 -40.86 -15.28
C LEU A 342 23.04 -41.84 -14.14
N ILE A 343 22.24 -42.88 -13.96
CA ILE A 343 22.39 -43.86 -12.87
C ILE A 343 23.44 -44.94 -13.23
N LYS A 344 23.76 -45.13 -14.52
CA LYS A 344 24.68 -46.19 -14.97
C LYS A 344 26.17 -45.83 -14.92
N THR A 345 26.55 -44.61 -14.56
CA THR A 345 27.95 -44.16 -14.57
C THR A 345 28.69 -44.33 -13.24
N ASN A 346 28.04 -44.81 -12.17
CA ASN A 346 28.66 -44.97 -10.85
C ASN A 346 28.86 -46.43 -10.42
N TYR A 347 29.34 -47.29 -11.32
CA TYR A 347 30.00 -48.53 -10.94
C TYR A 347 31.17 -48.80 -11.89
N LYS A 348 32.35 -48.26 -11.52
CA LYS A 348 33.65 -48.83 -11.84
C LYS A 348 34.64 -48.47 -10.74
#